data_AF-A0A3B9Q3A2-F1
#
_entry.id   AF-A0A3B9Q3A2-F1
#
_cell.length_a   1.000
_cell.length_b   1.000
_cell.length_c   1.000
_cell.angle_alpha   90.00
_cell.angle_beta   90.00
_cell.angle_gamma   90.00
#
_symmetry.space_group_name_H-M   'P 1'
#
loop_
_entity.id
_entity.type
_entity.pdbx_description
1 polymer ?
#
loop_
_entity_poly.entity_id
_entity_poly.type
_entity_poly.pdbx_seq_one_letter_code
_entity_poly.pdbx_strand_id
1 'polypeptide(L)'
;MNNKTKWMKRKLHTGWTLVIAGILTGIVGIIVELQNTDQPYNYRIIIGLGVLLAGYGIGNLVLHRAALKNDQITGRMTVEDRDERTLLIRARAGNKAYWVSGVLIYIGLMWASFAANGSLPDLSGDVLWFFLTACTLVPFGIYIISIVIDERNL
;
A
#
# COMPACT_ATOMS: atom_id res chain seq x y z
N MET A 1 28.19 -9.18 -14.91
CA MET A 1 26.92 -8.60 -14.42
C MET A 1 27.18 -8.00 -13.04
N ASN A 2 26.97 -6.70 -12.84
CA ASN A 2 27.40 -6.00 -11.62
C ASN A 2 26.52 -6.38 -10.40
N ASN A 3 27.07 -6.49 -9.18
CA ASN A 3 26.33 -6.94 -7.99
C ASN A 3 25.07 -6.10 -7.71
N LYS A 4 25.10 -4.80 -8.04
CA LYS A 4 23.95 -3.88 -7.96
C LYS A 4 22.76 -4.34 -8.81
N THR A 5 23.02 -4.80 -10.04
CA THR A 5 21.96 -5.27 -10.96
C THR A 5 21.32 -6.59 -10.49
N LYS A 6 22.09 -7.48 -9.83
CA LYS A 6 21.57 -8.75 -9.30
C LYS A 6 20.68 -8.52 -8.07
N TRP A 7 21.09 -7.61 -7.17
CA TRP A 7 20.29 -7.22 -6.01
C TRP A 7 18.97 -6.54 -6.42
N MET A 8 19.01 -5.64 -7.41
CA MET A 8 17.83 -4.94 -7.92
C MET A 8 16.82 -5.89 -8.58
N LYS A 9 17.30 -6.82 -9.43
CA LYS A 9 16.45 -7.86 -10.03
C LYS A 9 15.76 -8.72 -8.97
N ARG A 10 16.49 -9.09 -7.90
CA ARG A 10 15.92 -9.87 -6.80
C ARG A 10 14.78 -9.13 -6.10
N LYS A 11 14.93 -7.84 -5.82
CA LYS A 11 13.88 -7.02 -5.20
C LYS A 11 12.64 -6.85 -6.08
N LEU A 12 12.82 -6.64 -7.38
CA LEU A 12 11.69 -6.62 -8.33
C LEU A 12 10.97 -7.97 -8.37
N HIS A 13 11.72 -9.07 -8.34
CA HIS A 13 11.13 -10.41 -8.32
C HIS A 13 10.33 -10.63 -7.03
N THR A 14 10.86 -10.19 -5.87
CA THR A 14 10.13 -10.24 -4.60
C THR A 14 8.84 -9.42 -4.65
N GLY A 15 8.88 -8.22 -5.24
CA GLY A 15 7.69 -7.39 -5.46
C GLY A 15 6.63 -8.11 -6.29
N TRP A 16 7.02 -8.71 -7.42
CA TRP A 16 6.11 -9.48 -8.27
C TRP A 16 5.54 -10.71 -7.57
N THR A 17 6.37 -11.46 -6.83
CA THR A 17 5.89 -12.64 -6.08
C THR A 17 4.86 -12.24 -5.03
N LEU A 18 5.03 -11.08 -4.36
CA LEU A 18 4.09 -10.57 -3.38
C LEU A 18 2.77 -10.12 -4.02
N VAL A 19 2.83 -9.46 -5.18
CA VAL A 19 1.63 -9.08 -5.93
C VAL A 19 0.84 -10.31 -6.37
N ILE A 20 1.51 -11.31 -6.96
CA ILE A 20 0.87 -12.56 -7.38
C ILE A 20 0.27 -13.29 -6.18
N ALA A 21 1.03 -13.43 -5.09
CA ALA A 21 0.55 -14.06 -3.87
C ALA A 21 -0.67 -13.31 -3.28
N GLY A 22 -0.66 -11.97 -3.30
CA GLY A 22 -1.77 -11.15 -2.84
C GLY A 22 -3.02 -11.33 -3.70
N ILE A 23 -2.88 -11.32 -5.03
CA ILE A 23 -3.99 -11.54 -5.97
C ILE A 23 -4.57 -12.95 -5.78
N LEU A 24 -3.72 -13.99 -5.70
CA LEU A 24 -4.18 -15.36 -5.48
C LEU A 24 -4.91 -15.51 -4.15
N THR A 25 -4.34 -14.95 -3.07
CA THR A 25 -4.98 -14.96 -1.74
C THR A 25 -6.32 -14.25 -1.77
N GLY A 26 -6.42 -13.10 -2.46
CA GLY A 26 -7.67 -12.37 -2.62
C GLY A 26 -8.73 -13.15 -3.39
N ILE A 27 -8.35 -13.79 -4.50
CA ILE A 27 -9.25 -14.65 -5.30
C ILE A 27 -9.75 -15.83 -4.47
N VAL A 28 -8.86 -16.50 -3.73
CA VAL A 28 -9.24 -17.60 -2.84
C VAL A 28 -10.21 -17.11 -1.76
N GLY A 29 -9.94 -15.96 -1.14
CA GLY A 29 -10.86 -15.36 -0.16
C GLY A 29 -12.26 -15.09 -0.73
N ILE A 30 -12.33 -14.57 -1.96
CA ILE A 30 -13.61 -14.34 -2.65
C ILE A 30 -14.34 -15.66 -2.93
N ILE A 31 -13.64 -16.67 -3.45
CA ILE A 31 -14.24 -17.99 -3.74
C ILE A 31 -14.79 -18.62 -2.46
N VAL A 32 -14.03 -18.56 -1.36
CA VAL A 32 -14.43 -19.14 -0.07
C VAL A 32 -15.65 -18.41 0.51
N GLU A 33 -15.69 -17.08 0.45
CA GLU A 33 -16.85 -16.28 0.89
C GLU A 33 -18.11 -16.62 0.07
N LEU A 34 -17.97 -16.81 -1.24
CA LEU A 34 -19.08 -17.17 -2.13
C LEU A 34 -19.61 -18.61 -1.89
N GLN A 35 -18.75 -19.52 -1.42
CA GLN A 35 -19.13 -20.91 -1.17
C GLN A 35 -19.65 -21.17 0.25
N ASN A 36 -19.26 -20.34 1.23
CA ASN A 36 -19.50 -20.59 2.65
C ASN A 36 -20.23 -19.42 3.32
N THR A 37 -21.26 -18.87 2.67
CA THR A 37 -22.02 -17.72 3.17
C THR A 37 -22.74 -18.00 4.50
N ASP A 38 -22.99 -19.26 4.83
CA ASP A 38 -23.75 -19.67 6.03
C ASP A 38 -22.88 -19.94 7.27
N GLN A 39 -21.55 -19.81 7.17
CA GLN A 39 -20.65 -20.06 8.30
C GLN A 39 -20.44 -18.79 9.14
N PRO A 40 -20.26 -18.93 10.48
CA PRO A 40 -20.07 -17.79 11.39
C PRO A 40 -18.71 -17.09 11.22
N TYR A 41 -17.84 -17.58 10.32
CA TYR A 41 -16.53 -17.02 10.06
C TYR A 41 -16.58 -15.96 8.95
N ASN A 42 -15.95 -14.82 9.20
CA ASN A 42 -15.84 -13.73 8.22
C ASN A 42 -14.61 -13.96 7.33
N TYR A 43 -14.81 -14.54 6.13
CA TYR A 43 -13.71 -14.87 5.20
C TYR A 43 -13.08 -13.65 4.54
N ARG A 44 -13.65 -12.46 4.73
CA ARG A 44 -13.07 -11.20 4.26
C ARG A 44 -11.74 -10.86 4.90
N ILE A 45 -11.35 -11.54 5.97
CA ILE A 45 -10.00 -11.45 6.53
C ILE A 45 -8.95 -11.98 5.54
N ILE A 46 -9.28 -13.02 4.77
CA ILE A 46 -8.42 -13.59 3.71
C ILE A 46 -8.32 -12.60 2.56
N ILE A 47 -9.44 -11.97 2.19
CA ILE A 47 -9.48 -10.90 1.17
C ILE A 47 -8.60 -9.72 1.62
N GLY A 48 -8.71 -9.29 2.88
CA GLY A 48 -7.90 -8.23 3.46
C GLY A 48 -6.40 -8.55 3.46
N LEU A 49 -6.02 -9.80 3.74
CA LEU A 49 -4.64 -10.27 3.62
C LEU A 49 -4.14 -10.19 2.17
N GLY A 50 -4.97 -10.59 1.21
CA GLY A 50 -4.66 -10.45 -0.22
C GLY A 50 -4.41 -9.01 -0.63
N VAL A 51 -5.27 -8.08 -0.18
CA VAL A 51 -5.11 -6.64 -0.39
C VAL A 51 -3.80 -6.12 0.21
N LEU A 52 -3.46 -6.51 1.44
CA LEU A 52 -2.23 -6.09 2.11
C LEU A 52 -0.98 -6.58 1.36
N LEU A 53 -0.94 -7.85 0.97
CA LEU A 53 0.17 -8.43 0.22
C LEU A 53 0.34 -7.79 -1.16
N ALA A 54 -0.78 -7.61 -1.88
CA ALA A 54 -0.78 -6.96 -3.19
C ALA A 54 -0.33 -5.51 -3.10
N GLY A 55 -0.87 -4.75 -2.14
CA GLY A 55 -0.45 -3.38 -1.84
C GLY A 55 1.05 -3.32 -1.58
N TYR A 56 1.54 -4.05 -0.57
CA TYR A 56 2.96 -4.08 -0.24
C TYR A 56 3.87 -4.47 -1.42
N GLY A 57 3.43 -5.43 -2.25
CA GLY A 57 4.10 -5.81 -3.48
C GLY A 57 4.17 -4.67 -4.51
N ILE A 58 3.05 -4.00 -4.78
CA ILE A 58 2.98 -2.84 -5.70
C ILE A 58 3.89 -1.71 -5.22
N GLY A 59 3.88 -1.41 -3.92
CA GLY A 59 4.72 -0.37 -3.34
C GLY A 59 6.19 -0.64 -3.57
N ASN A 60 6.61 -1.88 -3.32
CA ASN A 60 7.97 -2.32 -3.65
C ASN A 60 8.27 -2.22 -5.15
N LEU A 61 7.35 -2.61 -6.03
CA LEU A 61 7.58 -2.51 -7.48
C LEU A 61 7.74 -1.07 -7.95
N VAL A 62 6.88 -0.15 -7.49
CA VAL A 62 6.96 1.28 -7.83
C VAL A 62 8.30 1.85 -7.37
N LEU A 63 8.67 1.61 -6.10
CA LEU A 63 9.91 2.12 -5.52
C LEU A 63 11.17 1.68 -6.27
N HIS A 64 11.23 0.42 -6.72
CA HIS A 64 12.42 -0.12 -7.38
C HIS A 64 12.43 0.13 -8.89
N ARG A 65 11.26 0.28 -9.51
CA ARG A 65 11.14 0.64 -10.93
C ARG A 65 11.50 2.09 -11.18
N ALA A 66 11.12 3.00 -10.27
CA ALA A 66 11.56 4.38 -10.28
C ALA A 66 13.09 4.51 -10.24
N ALA A 67 13.75 3.74 -9.37
CA ALA A 67 15.20 3.73 -9.25
C ALA A 67 15.93 3.28 -10.53
N LEU A 68 15.34 2.35 -11.31
CA LEU A 68 15.95 1.83 -12.54
C LEU A 68 15.90 2.79 -13.72
N LYS A 69 14.87 3.64 -13.80
CA LYS A 69 14.71 4.59 -14.91
C LYS A 69 15.80 5.68 -14.89
N ASN A 70 16.38 5.97 -13.73
CA ASN A 70 17.35 7.05 -13.54
C ASN A 70 18.83 6.61 -13.60
N ASP A 71 19.15 5.32 -13.42
CA ASP A 71 20.53 4.84 -13.27
C ASP A 71 21.27 4.61 -14.60
N GLN A 72 20.59 4.69 -15.75
CA GLN A 72 21.23 4.58 -17.07
C GLN A 72 21.96 5.85 -17.52
N ILE A 73 21.79 6.98 -16.83
CA ILE A 73 22.38 8.26 -17.23
C ILE A 73 23.04 8.93 -16.01
N THR A 74 24.36 9.08 -16.08
CA THR A 74 25.26 9.96 -15.27
C THR A 74 26.04 9.32 -14.12
N GLY A 75 27.37 9.38 -14.26
CA GLY A 75 28.37 8.71 -13.43
C GLY A 75 28.55 9.28 -12.02
N ARG A 76 28.97 8.37 -11.13
CA ARG A 76 29.55 8.43 -9.76
C ARG A 76 29.36 9.67 -8.85
N MET A 77 29.39 10.92 -9.32
CA MET A 77 29.05 12.09 -8.49
C MET A 77 27.54 12.30 -8.32
N THR A 78 26.74 11.93 -9.32
CA THR A 78 25.26 11.99 -9.23
C THR A 78 24.65 10.97 -8.27
N VAL A 79 25.40 9.97 -7.81
CA VAL A 79 24.83 8.86 -7.04
C VAL A 79 24.51 9.29 -5.60
N GLU A 80 25.36 10.13 -5.01
CA GLU A 80 25.22 10.56 -3.60
C GLU A 80 24.13 11.63 -3.46
N ASP A 81 24.16 12.67 -4.29
CA ASP A 81 23.09 13.69 -4.37
C ASP A 81 21.71 13.09 -4.70
N ARG A 82 21.67 12.03 -5.53
CA ARG A 82 20.40 11.36 -5.87
C ARG A 82 19.90 10.48 -4.74
N ASP A 83 20.78 9.91 -3.91
CA ASP A 83 20.35 9.09 -2.78
C ASP A 83 19.68 9.98 -1.73
N GLU A 84 20.27 11.13 -1.41
CA GLU A 84 19.66 12.15 -0.54
C GLU A 84 18.32 12.65 -1.08
N ARG A 85 18.24 12.98 -2.37
CA ARG A 85 16.97 13.38 -3.01
C ARG A 85 15.92 12.28 -2.96
N THR A 86 16.29 11.04 -3.23
CA THR A 86 15.37 9.90 -3.20
C THR A 86 14.84 9.67 -1.78
N LEU A 87 15.69 9.82 -0.77
CA LEU A 87 15.29 9.76 0.63
C LEU A 87 14.32 10.89 0.98
N LEU A 88 14.58 12.13 0.54
CA LEU A 88 13.70 13.27 0.76
C LEU A 88 12.32 13.10 0.10
N ILE A 89 12.27 12.60 -1.15
CA ILE A 89 11.00 12.32 -1.86
C ILE A 89 10.19 11.27 -1.08
N ARG A 90 10.84 10.18 -0.66
CA ARG A 90 10.19 9.12 0.12
C ARG A 90 9.70 9.61 1.47
N ALA A 91 10.49 10.43 2.16
CA ALA A 91 10.11 11.00 3.45
C ALA A 91 8.90 11.94 3.30
N ARG A 92 8.88 12.78 2.25
CA ARG A 92 7.76 13.68 1.96
C ARG A 92 6.49 12.90 1.61
N ALA A 93 6.59 11.91 0.72
CA ALA A 93 5.47 11.04 0.37
C ALA A 93 4.96 10.26 1.59
N GLY A 94 5.87 9.75 2.43
CA GLY A 94 5.55 9.06 3.67
C GLY A 94 4.81 9.96 4.66
N ASN A 95 5.26 11.21 4.83
CA ASN A 95 4.59 12.17 5.70
C ASN A 95 3.17 12.52 5.20
N LYS A 96 2.99 12.73 3.89
CA LYS A 96 1.66 12.95 3.28
C LYS A 96 0.72 11.78 3.56
N ALA A 97 1.19 10.55 3.32
CA ALA A 97 0.42 9.33 3.56
C ALA A 97 0.09 9.13 5.05
N TYR A 98 1.05 9.38 5.94
CA TYR A 98 0.86 9.31 7.39
C TYR A 98 -0.24 10.27 7.86
N TRP A 99 -0.20 11.53 7.41
CA TRP A 99 -1.25 12.51 7.74
C TRP A 99 -2.62 12.07 7.28
N VAL A 100 -2.75 11.54 6.06
CA VAL A 100 -4.04 11.07 5.56
C VAL A 100 -4.52 9.86 6.35
N SER A 101 -3.63 8.93 6.70
CA SER A 101 -3.96 7.80 7.58
C SER A 101 -4.47 8.28 8.93
N GLY A 102 -3.78 9.24 9.57
CA GLY A 102 -4.18 9.83 10.84
C GLY A 102 -5.56 10.48 10.78
N VAL A 103 -5.85 11.25 9.72
CA VAL A 103 -7.17 11.86 9.51
C VAL A 103 -8.27 10.81 9.33
N LEU A 104 -8.02 9.78 8.51
CA LEU A 104 -9.00 8.71 8.30
C LEU A 104 -9.29 7.93 9.58
N ILE A 105 -8.25 7.55 10.32
CA ILE A 105 -8.39 6.86 11.61
C ILE A 105 -9.16 7.74 12.60
N TYR A 106 -8.84 9.03 12.67
CA TYR A 106 -9.57 9.97 13.51
C TYR A 106 -11.06 10.03 13.17
N ILE A 107 -11.42 10.11 11.87
CA ILE A 107 -12.82 10.08 11.43
C ILE A 107 -13.51 8.80 11.91
N GLY A 108 -12.86 7.64 11.77
CA GLY A 108 -13.40 6.36 12.24
C GLY A 108 -13.61 6.30 13.74
N LEU A 109 -12.63 6.78 14.52
CA LEU A 109 -12.72 6.85 15.98
C LEU A 109 -13.84 7.77 16.43
N MET A 110 -13.97 8.95 15.81
CA MET A 110 -15.06 9.87 16.11
C MET A 110 -16.42 9.28 15.76
N TRP A 111 -16.55 8.62 14.60
CA TRP A 111 -17.77 7.94 14.21
C TRP A 111 -18.15 6.85 15.22
N ALA A 112 -17.19 5.98 15.58
CA ALA A 112 -17.40 4.93 16.58
C ALA A 112 -17.80 5.51 17.94
N SER A 113 -17.22 6.64 18.34
CA SER A 113 -17.58 7.35 19.57
C SER A 113 -19.03 7.87 19.53
N PHE A 114 -19.46 8.49 18.44
CA PHE A 114 -20.85 8.94 18.28
C PHE A 114 -21.84 7.79 18.20
N ALA A 115 -21.47 6.69 17.54
CA ALA A 115 -22.29 5.49 17.46
C ALA A 115 -22.52 4.86 18.84
N ALA A 116 -21.46 4.76 19.65
CA ALA A 116 -21.55 4.28 21.02
C ALA A 116 -22.45 5.14 21.93
N ASN A 117 -22.66 6.42 21.58
CA ASN A 117 -23.57 7.34 22.27
C ASN A 117 -24.97 7.41 21.63
N GLY A 118 -25.28 6.52 20.67
CA GLY A 118 -26.57 6.46 19.98
C GLY A 118 -26.83 7.63 19.01
N SER A 119 -25.82 8.45 18.72
CA SER A 119 -25.94 9.62 17.84
C SER A 119 -25.73 9.29 16.35
N LEU A 120 -25.07 8.15 16.06
CA LEU A 120 -24.84 7.66 14.69
C LEU A 120 -25.11 6.15 14.60
N PRO A 121 -25.33 5.59 13.39
CA PRO A 121 -25.40 4.15 13.19
C PRO A 121 -24.07 3.45 13.50
N ASP A 122 -24.16 2.24 14.04
CA ASP A 122 -23.00 1.40 14.33
C ASP A 122 -22.23 1.04 13.07
N LEU A 123 -20.90 1.22 13.12
CA LEU A 123 -19.98 0.70 12.13
C LEU A 123 -19.88 -0.82 12.30
N SER A 124 -20.72 -1.55 11.57
CA SER A 124 -20.76 -3.01 11.59
C SER A 124 -20.81 -3.60 10.18
N GLY A 125 -20.47 -4.88 10.08
CA GLY A 125 -20.50 -5.65 8.82
C GLY A 125 -19.72 -5.00 7.69
N ASP A 126 -20.39 -4.78 6.56
CA ASP A 126 -19.81 -4.26 5.32
C ASP A 126 -19.23 -2.87 5.47
N VAL A 127 -19.94 -1.98 6.18
CA VAL A 127 -19.53 -0.58 6.33
C VAL A 127 -18.20 -0.47 7.06
N LEU A 128 -18.05 -1.23 8.15
CA LEU A 128 -16.79 -1.30 8.89
C LEU A 128 -15.66 -1.86 8.02
N TRP A 129 -15.95 -2.91 7.26
CA TRP A 129 -14.95 -3.55 6.40
C TRP A 129 -14.45 -2.61 5.28
N PHE A 130 -15.36 -1.92 4.60
CA PHE A 130 -15.00 -0.93 3.58
C PHE A 130 -14.25 0.25 4.18
N PHE A 131 -14.63 0.70 5.36
CA PHE A 131 -13.94 1.77 6.07
C PHE A 131 -12.49 1.38 6.40
N LEU A 132 -12.26 0.21 6.99
CA LEU A 132 -10.91 -0.27 7.31
C LEU A 132 -10.06 -0.50 6.04
N THR A 133 -10.69 -0.99 4.98
CA THR A 133 -10.06 -1.13 3.66
C THR A 133 -9.64 0.22 3.11
N ALA A 134 -10.49 1.24 3.21
CA ALA A 134 -10.17 2.61 2.80
C ALA A 134 -9.03 3.21 3.63
N CYS A 135 -9.04 3.02 4.96
CA CYS A 135 -7.96 3.44 5.86
C CYS A 135 -6.60 2.84 5.48
N THR A 136 -6.59 1.68 4.83
CA THR A 136 -5.36 1.02 4.38
C THR A 136 -4.97 1.48 2.96
N LEU A 137 -5.93 1.46 2.02
CA LEU A 137 -5.67 1.69 0.60
C LEU A 137 -5.46 3.17 0.26
N VAL A 138 -6.18 4.09 0.89
CA VAL A 138 -6.09 5.51 0.57
C VAL A 138 -4.71 6.08 0.92
N PRO A 139 -4.15 5.89 2.13
CA PRO A 139 -2.79 6.32 2.43
C PRO A 139 -1.75 5.68 1.51
N PHE A 140 -1.95 4.41 1.18
CA PHE A 140 -1.08 3.67 0.29
C PHE A 140 -1.07 4.25 -1.13
N GLY A 141 -2.25 4.58 -1.66
CA GLY A 141 -2.41 5.27 -2.94
C GLY A 141 -1.74 6.64 -2.92
N ILE A 142 -1.94 7.42 -1.87
CA ILE A 142 -1.32 8.75 -1.71
C ILE A 142 0.21 8.67 -1.67
N TYR A 143 0.76 7.67 -0.99
CA TYR A 143 2.19 7.43 -0.96
C TYR A 143 2.74 7.21 -2.38
N ILE A 144 2.14 6.28 -3.13
CA ILE A 144 2.56 5.95 -4.50
C ILE A 144 2.41 7.17 -5.43
N ILE A 145 1.24 7.80 -5.41
CA ILE A 145 0.95 8.97 -6.26
C ILE A 145 1.92 10.10 -5.95
N SER A 146 2.19 10.37 -4.66
CA SER A 146 3.13 11.40 -4.25
C SER A 146 4.55 11.12 -4.76
N ILE A 147 5.02 9.87 -4.72
CA ILE A 147 6.31 9.49 -5.29
C ILE A 147 6.32 9.75 -6.80
N VAL A 148 5.31 9.29 -7.52
CA VAL A 148 5.25 9.43 -8.99
C VAL A 148 5.16 10.90 -9.42
N ILE A 149 4.44 11.73 -8.68
CA ILE A 149 4.33 13.18 -8.96
C ILE A 149 5.63 13.90 -8.61
N ASP A 150 6.17 13.67 -7.41
CA ASP A 150 7.39 14.33 -6.95
C ASP A 150 8.61 13.90 -7.82
N GLU A 151 8.60 12.70 -8.41
CA GLU A 151 9.59 12.26 -9.40
C GLU A 151 9.41 12.89 -10.79
N ARG A 152 8.19 13.31 -11.17
CA ARG A 152 7.91 13.93 -12.49
C ARG A 152 8.12 15.44 -12.50
N ASN A 153 7.92 16.09 -11.36
CA ASN A 153 7.99 17.54 -11.21
C ASN A 153 9.41 18.07 -10.89
N LEU A 154 10.40 17.19 -10.83
CA LEU A 154 11.82 17.49 -10.59
C LEU A 154 12.66 17.09 -11.81
#